data_AF-A0A2N6CY25-F1
#
_entry.id   AF-A0A2N6CY25-F1
#
_cell.length_a   1.000
_cell.length_b   1.000
_cell.length_c   1.000
_cell.angle_alpha   90.00
_cell.angle_beta   90.00
_cell.angle_gamma   90.00
#
_symmetry.space_group_name_H-M   'P 1'
#
loop_
_entity.id
_entity.type
_entity.pdbx_description
1 polymer ?
#
loop_
_entity_poly.entity_id
_entity_poly.type
_entity_poly.pdbx_seq_one_letter_code
_entity_poly.pdbx_strand_id
1 'polypeptide(L)'
;MSVDDVVWVLKENSEVMESAVLIREVKLLLNLGHALFHPELKIKIYKSTAIPDTPFHFELSHHVFTPMQTAPLSPARTSYGSEREAIQQAIAATTSVIKAALGAGHTPSRNWLVRNEQF
;
A
#
# COMPACT_ATOMS: atom_id res chain seq x y z
N MET A 1 4.95 -13.59 21.20
CA MET A 1 4.34 -14.43 20.16
C MET A 1 4.76 -13.89 18.81
N SER A 2 5.17 -14.80 17.94
CA SER A 2 5.33 -14.72 16.49
C SER A 2 4.30 -13.91 15.72
N VAL A 3 4.64 -13.20 14.63
CA VAL A 3 3.63 -13.00 13.57
C VAL A 3 3.27 -14.37 12.97
N ASP A 4 4.27 -15.23 12.75
CA ASP A 4 4.05 -16.58 12.22
C ASP A 4 3.25 -17.45 13.20
N ASP A 5 3.49 -17.31 14.50
CA ASP A 5 2.71 -18.01 15.53
C ASP A 5 1.23 -17.61 15.48
N VAL A 6 0.93 -16.31 15.34
CA VAL A 6 -0.46 -15.82 15.23
C VAL A 6 -1.12 -16.32 13.95
N VAL A 7 -0.42 -16.24 12.82
CA VAL A 7 -0.89 -16.77 11.53
C VAL A 7 -1.19 -18.26 11.63
N TRP A 8 -0.33 -19.03 12.31
CA TRP A 8 -0.55 -20.46 12.55
C TRP A 8 -1.79 -20.72 13.41
N VAL A 9 -1.93 -20.04 14.54
CA VAL A 9 -3.10 -20.18 15.43
C VAL A 9 -4.40 -19.87 14.71
N LEU A 10 -4.42 -18.83 13.88
CA LEU A 10 -5.60 -18.44 13.11
C LEU A 10 -5.92 -19.46 12.01
N LYS A 11 -4.90 -20.03 11.38
CA LYS A 11 -5.08 -21.05 10.33
C LYS A 11 -5.67 -22.35 10.86
N GLU A 12 -5.30 -22.78 12.06
CA GLU A 12 -5.78 -24.02 12.68
C GLU A 12 -7.15 -23.85 13.37
N ASN A 13 -7.67 -22.63 13.46
CA ASN A 13 -8.96 -22.36 14.08
C ASN A 13 -10.10 -22.64 13.08
N SER A 14 -10.97 -23.59 13.42
CA SER A 14 -12.10 -24.01 12.57
C SER A 14 -13.16 -22.93 12.33
N GLU A 15 -13.19 -21.86 13.13
CA GLU A 15 -14.11 -20.72 12.97
C GLU A 15 -13.54 -19.62 12.06
N VAL A 16 -12.28 -19.73 11.63
CA VAL A 16 -11.60 -18.73 10.80
C VAL A 16 -11.46 -19.25 9.38
N MET A 17 -12.15 -18.61 8.43
CA MET A 17 -11.99 -18.94 7.00
C MET A 17 -10.73 -18.30 6.39
N GLU A 18 -10.51 -17.02 6.66
CA GLU A 18 -9.38 -16.24 6.17
C GLU A 18 -8.90 -15.28 7.25
N SER A 19 -7.61 -15.02 7.27
CA SER A 19 -7.03 -14.06 8.20
C SER A 19 -5.92 -13.26 7.55
N ALA A 20 -5.71 -12.06 8.10
CA ALA A 20 -4.60 -11.19 7.77
C ALA A 20 -4.05 -10.61 9.08
N VAL A 21 -2.74 -10.75 9.30
CA VAL A 21 -2.07 -10.24 10.49
C VAL A 21 -1.21 -9.05 10.10
N LEU A 22 -1.44 -7.89 10.73
CA LEU A 22 -0.59 -6.71 10.55
C LEU A 22 0.82 -7.02 11.04
N ILE A 23 1.79 -6.94 10.13
CA ILE A 23 3.21 -7.16 10.41
C ILE A 23 3.86 -5.85 10.83
N ARG A 24 3.61 -4.78 10.06
CA ARG A 24 4.20 -3.44 10.27
C ARG A 24 3.31 -2.34 9.74
N GLU A 25 3.37 -1.19 10.40
CA GLU A 25 2.97 0.10 9.84
C GLU A 25 4.22 0.96 9.64
N VAL A 26 4.38 1.51 8.43
CA VAL A 26 5.51 2.36 8.05
C VAL A 26 4.97 3.72 7.65
N LYS A 27 5.42 4.77 8.33
CA LYS A 27 5.20 6.16 7.94
C LYS A 27 6.43 6.68 7.20
N LEU A 28 6.24 7.26 6.03
CA LEU A 28 7.33 7.77 5.20
C LEU A 28 6.95 9.07 4.49
N LEU A 29 7.97 9.80 4.04
CA LEU A 29 7.85 10.94 3.13
C LEU A 29 8.38 10.52 1.76
N LEU A 30 7.60 10.77 0.71
CA LEU A 30 7.98 10.40 -0.65
C LEU A 30 8.91 11.44 -1.27
N ASN A 31 10.02 10.97 -1.85
CA ASN A 31 10.84 11.77 -2.74
C ASN A 31 10.38 11.58 -4.19
N LEU A 32 9.80 12.63 -4.76
CA LEU A 32 9.25 12.65 -6.12
C LEU A 32 10.11 13.46 -7.10
N GLY A 33 11.26 13.99 -6.67
CA GLY A 33 12.08 14.88 -7.49
C GLY A 33 11.51 16.30 -7.64
N HIS A 34 10.55 16.69 -6.80
CA HIS A 34 9.96 18.03 -6.80
C HIS A 34 10.35 18.79 -5.52
N ALA A 35 10.89 20.00 -5.66
CA ALA A 35 11.53 20.73 -4.55
C ALA A 35 10.64 20.97 -3.32
N LEU A 36 9.32 21.12 -3.52
CA LEU A 36 8.37 21.48 -2.45
C LEU A 36 7.29 20.43 -2.21
N PHE A 37 7.29 19.31 -2.94
CA PHE A 37 6.20 18.32 -2.86
C PHE A 37 6.73 16.96 -2.41
N HIS A 38 6.61 16.73 -1.10
CA HIS A 38 7.03 15.52 -0.41
C HIS A 38 5.85 14.95 0.38
N PRO A 39 4.90 14.29 -0.30
CA PRO A 39 3.72 13.76 0.36
C PRO A 39 4.08 12.74 1.44
N GLU A 40 3.38 12.83 2.57
CA GLU A 40 3.39 11.79 3.60
C GLU A 40 2.54 10.62 3.14
N LEU A 41 3.06 9.41 3.32
CA LEU A 41 2.36 8.16 3.07
C LEU A 41 2.59 7.23 4.25
N LYS A 42 1.51 6.62 4.74
CA LYS A 42 1.58 5.45 5.61
C LYS A 42 1.23 4.19 4.82
N ILE A 43 1.95 3.12 5.14
CA ILE A 43 1.82 1.79 4.54
C ILE A 43 1.63 0.79 5.67
N LYS A 44 0.55 0.01 5.63
CA LYS A 44 0.39 -1.17 6.48
C LYS A 44 0.73 -2.40 5.66
N ILE A 45 1.51 -3.31 6.22
CA ILE A 45 1.87 -4.58 5.61
C ILE A 45 1.28 -5.71 6.42
N TYR A 46 0.55 -6.60 5.77
CA TYR A 46 -0.13 -7.73 6.37
C TYR A 46 0.39 -9.05 5.80
N LYS A 47 0.34 -10.11 6.61
CA LYS A 47 0.53 -11.50 6.18
C LYS A 47 -0.81 -12.22 6.21
N SER A 48 -1.27 -12.70 5.06
CA SER A 48 -2.52 -13.44 4.90
C SER A 48 -2.29 -14.94 4.86
N THR A 49 -3.28 -15.69 5.34
CA THR A 49 -3.38 -17.14 5.16
C THR A 49 -4.08 -17.55 3.86
N ALA A 50 -4.76 -16.62 3.19
CA ALA A 50 -5.66 -16.92 2.07
C ALA A 50 -4.92 -17.31 0.78
N ILE A 51 -3.74 -16.73 0.52
CA ILE A 51 -2.97 -16.98 -0.70
C ILE A 51 -1.53 -17.37 -0.32
N PRO A 52 -1.24 -18.67 -0.10
CA PRO A 52 0.05 -19.12 0.42
C PRO A 52 1.27 -18.70 -0.42
N ASP A 53 1.13 -18.65 -1.74
CA ASP A 53 2.23 -18.30 -2.66
C ASP A 53 2.57 -16.80 -2.65
N THR A 54 1.59 -15.96 -2.30
CA THR A 54 1.77 -14.51 -2.18
C THR A 54 1.09 -14.00 -0.92
N PRO A 55 1.63 -14.30 0.28
CA PRO A 55 0.91 -14.06 1.51
C PRO A 55 0.98 -12.60 1.96
N PHE A 56 1.89 -11.80 1.42
CA PHE A 56 2.08 -10.42 1.86
C PHE A 56 1.20 -9.47 1.10
N HIS A 57 0.45 -8.62 1.78
CA HIS A 57 -0.25 -7.52 1.13
C HIS A 57 -0.10 -6.20 1.86
N PHE A 58 -0.43 -5.11 1.16
CA PHE A 58 -0.32 -3.77 1.71
C PHE A 58 -1.59 -2.95 1.57
N GLU A 59 -1.78 -2.04 2.51
CA GLU A 59 -2.75 -0.96 2.45
C GLU A 59 -2.03 0.38 2.52
N LEU A 60 -2.57 1.36 1.80
CA LEU A 60 -2.07 2.73 1.76
C LEU A 60 -3.02 3.67 2.48
N SER A 61 -2.48 4.61 3.25
CA SER A 61 -3.28 5.66 3.90
C SER A 61 -4.02 6.57 2.92
N HIS A 62 -3.53 6.68 1.69
CA HIS A 62 -4.08 7.54 0.66
C HIS A 62 -4.04 6.84 -0.70
N HIS A 63 -5.08 7.03 -1.49
CA HIS A 63 -5.09 6.75 -2.91
C HIS A 63 -4.60 7.98 -3.67
N VAL A 64 -3.96 7.75 -4.82
CA VAL A 64 -3.52 8.82 -5.70
C VAL A 64 -4.61 9.13 -6.71
N PHE A 65 -4.94 10.42 -6.84
CA PHE A 65 -5.86 10.94 -7.83
C PHE A 65 -5.28 12.18 -8.51
N THR A 66 -4.63 11.98 -9.66
CA THR A 66 -4.05 13.07 -10.45
C THR A 66 -5.02 13.54 -11.55
N PRO A 67 -4.80 14.73 -12.15
CA PRO A 67 -5.62 15.21 -13.26
C PRO A 67 -5.61 14.30 -14.50
N MET A 68 -4.66 13.37 -14.58
CA MET A 68 -4.57 12.39 -15.66
C MET A 68 -5.56 11.23 -15.52
N GLN A 69 -6.26 11.12 -14.38
CA GLN A 69 -7.10 9.98 -14.04
C GLN A 69 -8.57 10.38 -13.95
N THR A 70 -9.46 9.47 -14.35
CA THR A 70 -10.92 9.64 -14.23
C THR A 70 -11.45 9.17 -12.86
N ALA A 71 -10.67 8.39 -12.11
CA ALA A 71 -10.97 7.93 -10.76
C ALA A 71 -9.66 7.72 -9.95
N PRO A 72 -9.72 7.73 -8.60
CA PRO A 72 -8.56 7.40 -7.77
C PRO A 72 -8.03 6.00 -8.09
N LEU A 73 -6.72 5.86 -8.23
CA LEU A 73 -6.12 4.56 -8.50
C LEU A 73 -5.94 3.77 -7.20
N SER A 74 -6.65 2.66 -7.10
CA SER A 74 -6.37 1.59 -6.14
C SER A 74 -5.52 0.51 -6.81
N PRO A 75 -4.50 -0.07 -6.15
CA PRO A 75 -3.69 -1.13 -6.74
C PRO A 75 -4.55 -2.35 -7.10
N ALA A 76 -4.44 -2.85 -8.34
CA ALA A 76 -5.24 -3.99 -8.83
C ALA A 76 -4.84 -5.33 -8.19
N ARG A 77 -3.59 -5.47 -7.74
CA ARG A 77 -3.08 -6.61 -6.98
C ARG A 77 -2.31 -6.06 -5.79
N THR A 78 -2.65 -6.49 -4.59
CA THR A 78 -1.92 -6.14 -3.37
C THR A 78 -1.17 -7.33 -2.78
N SER A 79 -1.21 -8.54 -3.37
CA SER A 79 -0.56 -9.73 -2.83
C SER A 79 0.81 -10.05 -3.47
N TYR A 80 1.83 -10.31 -2.64
CA TYR A 80 3.24 -10.47 -3.02
C TYR A 80 3.93 -11.60 -2.26
N GLY A 81 5.03 -12.11 -2.83
CA GLY A 81 5.77 -13.24 -2.27
C GLY A 81 6.63 -12.88 -1.06
N SER A 82 6.94 -11.60 -0.86
CA SER A 82 7.73 -11.13 0.27
C SER A 82 7.28 -9.78 0.83
N GLU A 83 7.58 -9.53 2.11
CA GLU A 83 7.38 -8.23 2.76
C GLU A 83 8.08 -7.09 1.99
N ARG A 84 9.31 -7.35 1.54
CA ARG A 84 10.11 -6.39 0.76
C ARG A 84 9.43 -5.99 -0.54
N GLU A 85 8.92 -6.98 -1.27
CA GLU A 85 8.22 -6.76 -2.53
C GLU A 85 6.94 -5.94 -2.29
N ALA A 86 6.15 -6.28 -1.27
CA ALA A 86 4.95 -5.53 -0.91
C ALA A 86 5.26 -4.05 -0.62
N ILE A 87 6.32 -3.76 0.12
CA ILE A 87 6.76 -2.38 0.40
C ILE A 87 7.18 -1.65 -0.88
N GLN A 88 7.97 -2.30 -1.75
CA GLN A 88 8.40 -1.70 -3.02
C GLN A 88 7.21 -1.35 -3.90
N GLN A 89 6.21 -2.23 -3.95
CA GLN A 89 5.02 -2.05 -4.76
C GLN A 89 4.09 -0.99 -4.18
N ALA A 90 3.96 -0.89 -2.85
CA ALA A 90 3.25 0.19 -2.18
C ALA A 90 3.80 1.57 -2.55
N ILE A 91 5.14 1.70 -2.55
CA ILE A 91 5.82 2.93 -2.95
C ILE A 91 5.65 3.18 -4.46
N ALA A 92 5.82 2.15 -5.29
CA ALA A 92 5.71 2.27 -6.75
C ALA A 92 4.30 2.67 -7.20
N ALA A 93 3.26 2.07 -6.61
CA ALA A 93 1.85 2.36 -6.92
C ALA A 93 1.52 3.84 -6.69
N THR A 94 2.07 4.44 -5.63
CA THR A 94 1.89 5.86 -5.33
C THR A 94 2.77 6.75 -6.22
N THR A 95 4.07 6.46 -6.28
CA THR A 95 5.04 7.37 -6.89
C THR A 95 4.98 7.39 -8.41
N SER A 96 4.65 6.27 -9.06
CA SER A 96 4.58 6.18 -10.53
C SER A 96 3.54 7.13 -11.11
N VAL A 97 2.34 7.14 -10.52
CA VAL A 97 1.21 7.98 -10.95
C VAL A 97 1.53 9.46 -10.75
N ILE A 98 2.09 9.81 -9.59
CA ILE A 98 2.44 11.21 -9.29
C ILE A 98 3.55 11.69 -10.22
N LYS A 99 4.60 10.89 -10.41
CA LYS A 99 5.71 11.23 -11.32
C LYS A 99 5.24 11.39 -12.76
N ALA A 100 4.28 10.58 -13.21
CA ALA A 100 3.69 10.73 -14.54
C ALA A 100 2.97 12.08 -14.69
N ALA A 101 2.16 12.48 -13.70
CA ALA A 101 1.49 13.78 -13.72
C ALA A 101 2.45 14.96 -13.67
N LEU A 102 3.51 14.87 -12.87
CA LEU A 102 4.59 15.86 -12.85
C LEU A 102 5.31 15.94 -14.20
N GLY A 103 5.60 14.80 -14.82
CA GLY A 103 6.22 14.71 -16.15
C GLY A 103 5.36 15.30 -17.27
N ALA A 104 4.03 15.25 -17.12
CA ALA A 104 3.07 15.91 -18.01
C ALA A 104 2.92 17.43 -17.76
N GLY A 105 3.66 17.99 -16.79
CA GLY A 105 3.65 19.41 -16.47
C GLY A 105 2.56 19.85 -15.50
N HIS A 106 1.83 18.91 -14.88
CA HIS A 106 0.84 19.27 -13.87
C HIS A 106 1.50 19.71 -12.56
N THR A 107 0.99 20.79 -11.96
CA THR A 107 1.44 21.27 -10.66
C THR A 107 0.92 20.35 -9.55
N PRO A 108 1.79 19.86 -8.65
CA PRO A 108 1.35 18.97 -7.57
C PRO A 108 0.41 19.71 -6.60
N SER A 109 -0.60 18.98 -6.12
CA SER A 109 -1.57 19.48 -5.15
C SER A 109 -1.75 18.48 -4.02
N ARG A 110 -2.06 18.98 -2.82
CA ARG A 110 -2.43 18.13 -1.67
C ARG A 110 -3.67 17.29 -1.98
N ASN A 111 -4.55 17.79 -2.85
CA ASN A 111 -5.77 17.10 -3.27
C ASN A 111 -5.49 15.88 -4.17
N TRP A 112 -4.23 15.66 -4.59
CA TRP A 112 -3.85 14.45 -5.30
C TRP A 112 -3.79 13.21 -4.40
N LEU A 113 -3.78 13.41 -3.08
CA LEU A 113 -3.87 12.34 -2.10
C LEU A 113 -5.26 12.33 -1.50
N VAL A 114 -6.04 11.32 -1.85
CA VAL A 114 -7.37 11.10 -1.31
C VAL A 114 -7.25 10.08 -0.19
N ARG A 115 -7.77 10.39 0.99
CA ARG A 115 -7.71 9.48 2.15
C ARG A 115 -8.35 8.14 1.79
N ASN A 116 -7.68 7.06 2.16
CA ASN A 116 -8.28 5.74 2.16
C ASN A 116 -9.04 5.56 3.49
N GLU A 117 -10.36 5.51 3.44
CA GLU A 117 -11.22 5.34 4.63
C GLU A 117 -11.13 3.93 5.22
N GLN A 118 -10.55 2.97 4.49
CA GLN A 118 -10.34 1.60 4.94
C GLN A 118 -8.94 1.38 5.54
N PHE A 119 -8.11 2.43 5.63
CA PHE A 119 -6.77 2.35 6.20
C PHE A 119 -6.74 2.26 7.72
#